data_AF-A0A937DQD6-F1
#
_entry.id   AF-A0A937DQD6-F1
#
_cell.length_a   1.000
_cell.length_b   1.000
_cell.length_c   1.000
_cell.angle_alpha   90.00
_cell.angle_beta   90.00
_cell.angle_gamma   90.00
#
_symmetry.space_group_name_H-M   'P 1'
#
loop_
_entity.id
_entity.type
_entity.pdbx_description
1 polymer ?
#
loop_
_entity_poly.entity_id
_entity_poly.type
_entity_poly.pdbx_seq_one_letter_code
_entity_poly.pdbx_strand_id
1 'polypeptide(L)'
;MSRATIYTGVTSNLVKRIWEHRNGIYPDSFTPRYNVHILVYYEVYESIIVAIDREKEIKGWSRQKKKTLIENKNPHWAELMILRRMQ
;
A
#
# COMPACT_ATOMS: atom_id res chain seq x y z
N MET A 1 -6.34 17.37 -4.06
CA MET A 1 -5.27 16.40 -3.72
C MET A 1 -4.35 16.17 -4.92
N SER A 2 -3.37 17.06 -5.19
CA SER A 2 -2.60 17.03 -6.45
C SER A 2 -1.17 16.48 -6.34
N ARG A 3 -0.68 15.99 -5.18
CA ARG A 3 0.71 15.53 -5.04
C ARG A 3 0.96 14.30 -4.14
N ALA A 4 -0.03 13.43 -3.93
CA ALA A 4 0.20 12.18 -3.20
C ALA A 4 0.89 11.14 -4.10
N THR A 5 2.09 10.70 -3.69
CA THR A 5 2.82 9.56 -4.27
C THR A 5 2.10 8.26 -3.95
N ILE A 6 1.77 7.47 -4.97
CA ILE A 6 1.19 6.13 -4.77
C ILE A 6 2.33 5.12 -4.87
N TYR A 7 2.60 4.44 -3.77
CA TYR A 7 3.54 3.32 -3.69
C TYR A 7 2.76 2.00 -3.67
N THR A 8 3.29 0.99 -4.34
CA THR A 8 2.72 -0.36 -4.39
C THR A 8 3.81 -1.36 -4.05
N GLY A 9 3.50 -2.29 -3.13
CA GLY A 9 4.43 -3.32 -2.68
C GLY A 9 3.70 -4.58 -2.24
N VAL A 10 4.45 -5.68 -2.12
CA VAL A 10 3.97 -6.96 -1.59
C VAL A 10 4.65 -7.29 -0.25
N THR A 11 3.94 -7.99 0.63
CA THR A 11 4.44 -8.46 1.94
C THR A 11 3.63 -9.67 2.42
N SER A 12 4.27 -10.59 3.13
CA SER A 12 3.60 -11.66 3.87
C SER A 12 3.10 -11.21 5.24
N ASN A 13 3.57 -10.07 5.75
CA ASN A 13 3.16 -9.50 7.03
C ASN A 13 2.85 -8.01 6.85
N LEU A 14 1.55 -7.71 6.71
CA LEU A 14 1.06 -6.36 6.45
C LEU A 14 1.24 -5.42 7.65
N VAL A 15 1.00 -5.91 8.87
CA VAL A 15 1.15 -5.13 10.11
C VAL A 15 2.60 -4.69 10.30
N LYS A 16 3.54 -5.64 10.14
CA LYS A 16 4.98 -5.34 10.23
C LYS A 16 5.40 -4.31 9.18
N ARG A 17 4.96 -4.45 7.93
CA ARG A 17 5.33 -3.51 6.85
C ARG A 17 4.85 -2.09 7.12
N ILE A 18 3.63 -1.92 7.64
CA ILE A 18 3.09 -0.60 7.98
C ILE A 18 3.91 0.02 9.12
N TRP A 19 4.24 -0.78 10.14
CA TRP A 19 5.11 -0.34 11.22
C TRP A 19 6.49 0.08 10.70
N GLU A 20 7.11 -0.71 9.81
CA GLU A 20 8.40 -0.38 9.20
C GLU A 20 8.37 0.95 8.43
N HIS A 21 7.31 1.17 7.65
CA HIS A 21 7.11 2.41 6.90
C HIS A 21 6.91 3.62 7.79
N ARG A 22 6.05 3.51 8.82
CA ARG A 22 5.75 4.60 9.75
C ARG A 22 6.97 5.01 10.60
N ASN A 23 7.81 4.04 10.95
CA ASN A 23 9.00 4.27 11.77
C ASN A 23 10.26 4.50 10.93
N GLY A 24 10.16 4.48 9.59
CA GLY A 24 11.30 4.71 8.71
C GLY A 24 12.46 3.73 8.95
N ILE A 25 12.16 2.46 9.24
CA ILE A 25 13.14 1.44 9.65
C ILE A 25 14.28 1.26 8.63
N TYR A 26 14.01 1.56 7.36
CA TYR A 26 14.99 1.57 6.28
C TYR A 26 15.20 3.02 5.78
N PRO A 27 16.00 3.85 6.48
CA PRO A 27 16.08 5.29 6.24
C PRO A 27 16.54 5.66 4.82
N ASP A 28 17.38 4.84 4.20
CA ASP A 28 17.90 5.07 2.84
C ASP A 28 16.94 4.60 1.73
N SER A 29 15.74 4.12 2.09
CA SER A 29 14.77 3.60 1.13
C SER A 29 13.76 4.65 0.64
N PHE A 30 13.00 4.29 -0.40
CA PHE A 30 11.99 5.18 -1.00
C PHE A 30 10.92 5.63 0.00
N THR A 31 10.53 4.77 0.92
CA THR A 31 9.34 4.97 1.76
C THR A 31 9.51 6.10 2.79
N PRO A 32 10.61 6.21 3.56
CA PRO A 32 10.85 7.39 4.39
C PRO A 32 11.14 8.64 3.56
N ARG A 33 11.86 8.52 2.43
CA ARG A 33 12.19 9.66 1.57
C ARG A 33 10.96 10.40 1.02
N TYR A 34 9.89 9.65 0.71
CA TYR A 34 8.65 10.20 0.17
C TYR A 34 7.48 10.16 1.15
N ASN A 35 7.77 9.90 2.43
CA ASN A 35 6.79 9.88 3.51
C ASN A 35 5.58 8.95 3.21
N VAL A 36 5.85 7.74 2.74
CA VAL A 36 4.85 6.74 2.37
C VAL A 36 4.42 5.93 3.60
N HIS A 37 3.56 6.49 4.43
CA HIS A 37 3.15 5.90 5.72
C HIS A 37 1.65 5.59 5.87
N ILE A 38 0.81 6.03 4.94
CA ILE A 38 -0.65 5.83 4.99
C ILE A 38 -1.03 4.62 4.14
N LEU A 39 -1.62 3.61 4.77
CA LEU A 39 -2.24 2.50 4.03
C LEU A 39 -3.67 2.91 3.63
N VAL A 40 -3.95 2.90 2.33
CA VAL A 40 -5.30 3.24 1.80
C VAL A 40 -5.97 2.09 1.06
N TYR A 41 -5.23 1.03 0.75
CA TYR A 41 -5.71 -0.12 -0.01
C TYR A 41 -4.80 -1.34 0.18
N TYR A 42 -5.38 -2.54 0.25
CA TYR A 42 -4.66 -3.81 0.19
C TYR A 42 -5.53 -4.90 -0.45
N GLU A 43 -4.89 -5.89 -1.08
CA GLU A 43 -5.49 -7.14 -1.54
C GLU A 43 -4.79 -8.30 -0.81
N VAL A 44 -5.51 -9.39 -0.53
CA VAL A 44 -4.97 -10.59 0.12
C VAL A 44 -5.08 -11.76 -0.85
N TYR A 45 -4.01 -12.53 -0.97
CA TYR A 45 -3.92 -13.71 -1.82
C TYR A 45 -3.30 -14.86 -1.04
N GLU A 46 -3.76 -16.09 -1.30
CA GLU A 46 -3.22 -17.30 -0.68
C GLU A 46 -1.85 -17.69 -1.27
N SER A 47 -1.60 -17.31 -2.52
CA SER A 47 -0.34 -17.58 -3.22
C SER A 47 0.51 -16.33 -3.37
N ILE A 48 1.76 -16.41 -2.93
CA ILE A 48 2.75 -15.33 -3.12
C ILE A 48 3.02 -15.04 -4.60
N ILE A 49 2.90 -16.03 -5.49
CA ILE A 49 3.09 -15.86 -6.92
C ILE A 49 2.00 -14.94 -7.48
N VAL A 50 0.73 -15.22 -7.13
CA VAL A 50 -0.41 -14.40 -7.55
C VAL A 50 -0.29 -12.98 -7.00
N ALA A 51 0.15 -12.83 -5.75
CA ALA A 51 0.37 -11.51 -5.15
C ALA A 51 1.48 -10.72 -5.87
N ILE A 52 2.58 -11.37 -6.26
CA ILE A 52 3.68 -10.74 -6.99
C ILE A 52 3.24 -10.32 -8.40
N ASP A 53 2.52 -11.19 -9.12
CA ASP A 53 2.07 -10.87 -10.48
C ASP A 53 1.06 -9.71 -10.47
N ARG A 54 0.19 -9.68 -9.46
CA ARG A 54 -0.71 -8.56 -9.23
C ARG A 54 0.03 -7.27 -8.89
N GLU A 55 1.06 -7.34 -8.04
CA GLU A 55 1.90 -6.19 -7.72
C GLU A 55 2.59 -5.62 -8.97
N LYS A 56 3.13 -6.48 -9.84
CA LYS A 56 3.72 -6.08 -11.12
C LYS A 56 2.70 -5.42 -12.04
N GLU A 57 1.52 -6.01 -12.14
CA GLU A 57 0.42 -5.47 -12.95
C GLU A 57 0.07 -4.05 -12.50
N ILE A 58 -0.19 -3.87 -11.20
CA ILE A 58 -0.52 -2.56 -10.62
C ILE A 58 0.64 -1.60 -10.79
N LYS A 59 1.89 -2.01 -10.57
CA LYS A 59 3.06 -1.13 -10.76
C LYS A 59 3.09 -0.52 -12.16
N GLY A 60 2.79 -1.31 -13.20
CA GLY A 60 2.73 -0.88 -14.60
C GLY A 60 1.52 -0.02 -14.97
N TRP A 61 0.51 0.10 -14.10
CA TRP A 61 -0.67 0.90 -14.40
C TRP A 61 -0.41 2.40 -14.36
N SER A 62 -1.20 3.12 -15.17
CA SER A 62 -1.32 4.57 -15.09
C SER A 62 -1.76 5.00 -13.69
N ARG A 63 -1.34 6.22 -13.31
CA ARG A 63 -1.74 6.82 -12.04
C ARG A 63 -3.26 6.89 -11.88
N GLN A 64 -3.99 7.16 -12.97
CA GLN A 64 -5.44 7.23 -12.95
C GLN A 64 -6.08 5.86 -12.66
N LYS A 65 -5.59 4.78 -13.27
CA LYS A 65 -6.10 3.44 -13.02
C LYS A 65 -5.86 2.98 -11.57
N LYS A 66 -4.70 3.32 -10.99
CA LYS A 66 -4.42 3.12 -9.55
C LYS A 66 -5.40 3.87 -8.65
N LYS A 67 -5.72 5.14 -8.97
CA LYS A 67 -6.71 5.92 -8.23
C LYS A 67 -8.09 5.29 -8.28
N THR A 68 -8.55 4.91 -9.47
CA THR A 68 -9.86 4.27 -9.63
C THR A 68 -9.94 2.97 -8.83
N LEU A 69 -8.87 2.15 -8.81
CA LEU A 69 -8.83 0.94 -7.98
C LEU A 69 -9.05 1.26 -6.48
N ILE A 70 -8.35 2.27 -5.97
CA ILE A 70 -8.44 2.71 -4.58
C ILE A 70 -9.82 3.29 -4.29
N GLU A 71 -10.29 4.24 -5.11
CA GLU A 71 -11.54 4.98 -4.94
C GLU A 71 -12.77 4.06 -4.99
N ASN A 72 -12.72 2.97 -5.77
CA ASN A 72 -13.77 1.95 -5.81
C ASN A 72 -13.98 1.23 -4.47
N LYS A 73 -12.97 1.20 -3.59
CA LYS A 73 -13.05 0.55 -2.26
C LYS A 73 -12.95 1.54 -1.09
N ASN A 74 -12.31 2.68 -1.31
CA ASN A 74 -12.00 3.69 -0.33
C ASN A 74 -12.09 5.09 -0.98
N PRO A 75 -13.31 5.57 -1.28
CA PRO A 75 -13.52 6.81 -2.04
C PRO A 75 -12.96 8.05 -1.34
N HIS A 76 -12.84 8.01 -0.01
CA HIS A 76 -12.31 9.11 0.80
C HIS A 76 -10.81 9.00 1.09
N TRP A 77 -10.14 7.96 0.57
CA TRP A 77 -8.72 7.71 0.84
C TRP A 77 -8.40 7.66 2.34
N ALA A 78 -9.37 7.19 3.14
CA ALA A 78 -9.22 7.10 4.59
C ALA A 78 -8.13 6.08 4.92
N GLU A 79 -7.35 6.35 5.98
CA GLU A 79 -6.36 5.39 6.44
C GLU A 79 -7.04 4.09 6.91
N LEU A 80 -6.56 2.97 6.39
CA LEU A 80 -7.03 1.64 6.78
C LEU A 80 -6.31 1.21 8.06
N MET A 81 -7.06 1.16 9.16
CA MET A 81 -6.57 0.64 10.44
C MET A 81 -6.71 -0.88 10.51
N ILE A 82 -5.58 -1.59 10.57
CA ILE A 82 -5.56 -3.06 10.67
C ILE A 82 -5.53 -3.55 12.13
N LEU A 83 -5.03 -2.71 13.05
CA LEU A 83 -4.86 -3.06 14.46
C LEU A 83 -6.17 -3.17 15.27
N ARG A 84 -7.32 -2.80 14.70
CA ARG A 84 -8.62 -2.81 15.41
C ARG A 84 -9.51 -4.02 15.10
N ARG A 85 -9.08 -4.95 14.25
CA ARG A 85 -9.90 -6.11 13.82
C ARG A 85 -9.45 -7.47 14.38
N MET A 86 -8.64 -7.47 15.44
CA MET A 86 -8.19 -8.68 16.14
C MET A 86 -8.76 -8.78 17.58
N GLN A 87 -9.97 -8.28 17.80
CA GLN A 87 -10.80 -8.61 18.97
C GLN A 87 -12.06 -9.32 18.51
#